data_AF-A0A160PLN8-F1
#
_entry.id   AF-A0A160PLN8-F1
#
_cell.length_a   1.000
_cell.length_b   1.000
_cell.length_c   1.000
_cell.angle_alpha   90.00
_cell.angle_beta   90.00
_cell.angle_gamma   90.00
#
_symmetry.space_group_name_H-M   'P 1'
#
loop_
_entity.id
_entity.type
_entity.pdbx_description
1 polymer ?
#
loop_
_entity_poly.entity_id
_entity_poly.type
_entity_poly.pdbx_seq_one_letter_code
_entity_poly.pdbx_strand_id
1 'polypeptide(L)'
;MTTTLNSTELGTTWFNTLSTQITSSEGSLRTGTMPLNGQTAAVAAIVPDPDSPFPRARHGEVGIKESLELAAWLKTLEDPKQPIILIIDVPSQAYGYFEELFGINFALATSVNALAEARLDGHPLVSLIVGNAISGAFLATGLQSNRILMLDSDAVQVQVMSKKAAARITQRSIEELDKAAESIPAMAFDGRSFVTLGAIHEVITDDSTTGVIRALERALSDISDKKIVSRLQSAEAQKTRAQSILIRSAVNDQW
;
A
#
# COMPACT_ATOMS: atom_id res chain seq x y z
N MET A 1 26.52 -0.45 -11.51
CA MET A 1 26.72 0.62 -10.52
C MET A 1 25.52 0.55 -9.60
N THR A 2 25.71 0.07 -8.38
CA THR A 2 24.70 0.02 -7.34
C THR A 2 24.42 1.45 -6.89
N THR A 3 23.35 2.04 -7.40
CA THR A 3 22.79 3.29 -6.87
C THR A 3 22.28 2.98 -5.46
N THR A 4 23.06 3.37 -4.45
CA THR A 4 22.55 3.56 -3.09
C THR A 4 21.46 4.63 -3.17
N LEU A 5 20.21 4.16 -3.28
CA LEU A 5 19.03 5.02 -3.17
C LEU A 5 19.05 5.64 -1.78
N ASN A 6 19.01 6.98 -1.70
CA ASN A 6 18.70 7.66 -0.45
C ASN A 6 17.35 7.12 0.03
N SER A 7 17.30 6.60 1.25
CA SER A 7 16.17 5.87 1.82
C SER A 7 14.91 6.72 2.07
N THR A 8 14.87 7.97 1.60
CA THR A 8 13.82 8.95 1.89
C THR A 8 12.85 9.19 0.72
N GLU A 9 13.05 8.58 -0.44
CA GLU A 9 12.24 8.85 -1.65
C GLU A 9 12.06 7.62 -2.56
N LEU A 10 11.88 6.42 -1.98
CA LEU A 10 11.71 5.20 -2.77
C LEU A 10 10.44 5.25 -3.63
N GLY A 11 9.34 5.75 -3.07
CA GLY A 11 8.10 5.99 -3.83
C GLY A 11 8.30 6.87 -5.05
N THR A 12 8.96 8.02 -4.90
CA THR A 12 9.29 8.95 -5.99
C THR A 12 10.17 8.29 -7.05
N THR A 13 11.21 7.58 -6.61
CA THR A 13 12.14 6.90 -7.51
C THR A 13 11.43 5.86 -8.35
N TRP A 14 10.65 4.98 -7.73
CA TRP A 14 9.92 3.93 -8.42
C TRP A 14 8.81 4.48 -9.32
N PHE A 15 8.14 5.56 -8.92
CA PHE A 15 7.18 6.25 -9.77
C PHE A 15 7.84 6.76 -11.06
N ASN A 16 8.97 7.45 -10.94
CA ASN A 16 9.71 7.98 -12.09
C ASN A 16 10.30 6.86 -12.97
N THR A 17 10.65 5.73 -12.36
CA THR A 17 11.23 4.59 -13.07
C THR A 17 10.19 3.81 -13.88
N LEU A 18 8.99 3.64 -13.33
CA LEU A 18 7.93 2.83 -13.97
C LEU A 18 7.04 3.65 -14.90
N SER A 19 6.79 4.92 -14.60
CA SER A 19 5.88 5.77 -15.38
C SER A 19 6.55 6.22 -16.68
N THR A 20 6.01 5.80 -17.81
CA THR A 20 6.50 6.23 -19.14
C THR A 20 5.93 7.57 -19.57
N GLN A 21 4.73 7.93 -19.10
CA GLN A 21 4.12 9.23 -19.36
C GLN A 21 3.55 9.79 -18.05
N ILE A 22 4.07 10.92 -17.60
CA ILE A 22 3.62 11.59 -16.38
C ILE A 22 2.44 12.50 -16.72
N THR A 23 1.32 12.32 -16.01
CA THR A 23 0.11 13.15 -16.14
C THR A 23 0.00 14.20 -15.03
N SER A 24 0.58 13.93 -13.85
CA SER A 24 0.76 14.93 -12.78
C SER A 24 2.13 14.75 -12.12
N SER A 25 2.89 15.84 -12.10
CA SER A 25 4.20 15.95 -11.46
C SER A 25 4.25 17.05 -10.39
N GLU A 26 3.11 17.53 -9.91
CA GLU A 26 3.05 18.57 -8.88
C GLU A 26 2.38 18.04 -7.62
N GLY A 27 2.78 18.59 -6.47
CA GLY A 27 2.28 18.19 -5.16
C GLY A 27 2.60 16.74 -4.76
N SER A 28 1.85 16.27 -3.75
CA SER A 28 2.01 14.95 -3.12
C SER A 28 1.56 13.78 -4.00
N LEU A 29 0.49 13.93 -4.80
CA LEU A 29 -0.01 12.85 -5.66
C LEU A 29 0.64 12.91 -7.05
N ARG A 30 1.45 11.91 -7.37
CA ARG A 30 2.02 11.70 -8.71
C ARG A 30 1.18 10.72 -9.48
N THR A 31 0.87 11.05 -10.73
CA THR A 31 0.07 10.20 -11.61
C THR A 31 0.71 10.12 -12.98
N GLY A 32 0.59 8.96 -13.61
CA GLY A 32 1.11 8.71 -14.95
C GLY A 32 0.58 7.41 -15.51
N THR A 33 1.21 6.95 -16.59
CA THR A 33 0.87 5.69 -17.23
C THR A 33 2.12 4.91 -17.61
N MET A 34 1.96 3.59 -17.76
CA MET A 34 2.99 2.68 -18.25
C MET A 34 2.39 1.60 -19.16
N PRO A 35 3.11 1.13 -20.20
CA PRO A 35 2.71 -0.06 -20.92
C PRO A 35 2.89 -1.30 -20.03
N LEU A 36 1.86 -2.14 -19.95
CA LEU A 36 1.88 -3.33 -19.11
C LEU A 36 0.91 -4.38 -19.67
N ASN A 37 1.39 -5.60 -19.94
CA ASN A 37 0.59 -6.70 -20.49
C ASN A 37 -0.23 -6.34 -21.75
N GLY A 38 0.38 -5.59 -22.68
CA GLY A 38 -0.27 -5.20 -23.94
C GLY A 38 -1.35 -4.12 -23.83
N GLN A 39 -1.51 -3.51 -22.66
CA GLN A 39 -2.42 -2.38 -22.40
C GLN A 39 -1.70 -1.26 -21.64
N THR A 40 -2.36 -0.12 -21.48
CA THR A 40 -1.82 1.02 -20.72
C THR A 40 -2.32 0.96 -19.29
N ALA A 41 -1.44 0.75 -18.32
CA ALA A 41 -1.76 0.84 -16.91
C ALA A 41 -1.66 2.29 -16.42
N ALA A 42 -2.59 2.70 -15.55
CA ALA A 42 -2.51 3.92 -14.77
C ALA A 42 -1.59 3.68 -13.56
N VAL A 43 -0.73 4.64 -13.24
CA VAL A 43 0.24 4.55 -12.15
C VAL A 43 0.05 5.74 -11.23
N ALA A 44 0.02 5.51 -9.92
CA ALA A 44 0.02 6.58 -8.93
C ALA A 44 0.95 6.28 -7.74
N ALA A 45 1.48 7.35 -7.16
CA ALA A 45 2.25 7.33 -5.93
C ALA A 45 1.94 8.57 -5.10
N ILE A 46 1.86 8.42 -3.78
CA ILE A 46 1.94 9.57 -2.87
C ILE A 46 3.40 9.72 -2.47
N VAL A 47 3.91 10.94 -2.62
CA VAL A 47 5.33 11.29 -2.40
C VAL A 47 5.42 12.54 -1.51
N PRO A 48 6.59 12.84 -0.93
CA PRO A 48 6.81 14.08 -0.19
C PRO A 48 6.49 15.34 -1.01
N ASP A 49 5.83 16.29 -0.36
CA ASP A 49 5.52 17.63 -0.87
C ASP A 49 5.90 18.68 0.19
N PRO A 50 7.15 19.17 0.17
CA PRO A 50 7.63 20.15 1.16
C PRO A 50 6.80 21.45 1.20
N ASP A 51 6.14 21.77 0.08
CA ASP A 51 5.34 22.98 -0.09
C ASP A 51 3.85 22.76 0.23
N SER A 52 3.48 21.55 0.68
CA SER A 52 2.10 21.23 1.03
C SER A 52 1.53 22.27 2.02
N PRO A 53 0.28 22.74 1.79
CA PRO A 53 -0.39 23.67 2.69
C PRO A 53 -0.73 23.03 4.04
N PHE A 54 -0.64 21.70 4.15
CA PHE A 54 -0.78 20.94 5.39
C PHE A 54 0.61 20.57 5.93
N PRO A 55 1.15 21.27 6.95
CA PRO A 55 2.52 21.05 7.40
C PRO A 55 2.81 19.64 7.94
N ARG A 56 1.76 18.90 8.31
CA ARG A 56 1.86 17.53 8.83
C ARG A 56 1.76 16.46 7.73
N ALA A 57 1.71 16.88 6.47
CA ALA A 57 1.67 16.05 5.26
C ALA A 57 2.75 16.48 4.24
N ARG A 58 3.94 16.86 4.71
CA ARG A 58 5.04 17.37 3.86
C ARG A 58 6.11 16.34 3.52
N HIS A 59 6.14 15.22 4.24
CA HIS A 59 7.18 14.21 4.15
C HIS A 59 6.65 12.87 3.63
N GLY A 60 5.56 12.92 2.85
CA GLY A 60 4.92 11.75 2.24
C GLY A 60 3.78 11.17 3.08
N GLU A 61 3.41 11.80 4.20
CA GLU A 61 2.26 11.36 4.98
C GLU A 61 0.96 11.48 4.16
N VAL A 62 0.03 10.55 4.38
CA VAL A 62 -1.29 10.59 3.74
C VAL A 62 -2.24 11.40 4.60
N GLY A 63 -2.54 12.63 4.18
CA GLY A 63 -3.44 13.54 4.85
C GLY A 63 -4.77 13.71 4.13
N ILE A 64 -5.39 14.86 4.38
CA ILE A 64 -6.70 15.22 3.81
C ILE A 64 -6.57 15.42 2.30
N LYS A 65 -5.62 16.26 1.87
CA LYS A 65 -5.38 16.59 0.45
C LYS A 65 -5.06 15.34 -0.36
N GLU A 66 -4.12 14.53 0.11
CA GLU A 66 -3.65 13.33 -0.58
C GLU A 66 -4.79 12.33 -0.81
N SER A 67 -5.66 12.15 0.19
CA SER A 67 -6.78 11.20 0.09
C SER A 67 -7.86 11.68 -0.86
N LEU A 68 -8.19 12.98 -0.82
CA LEU A 68 -9.19 13.56 -1.72
C LEU A 68 -8.70 13.61 -3.17
N GLU A 69 -7.43 13.95 -3.39
CA GLU A 69 -6.80 13.95 -4.72
C GLU A 69 -6.73 12.54 -5.31
N LEU A 70 -6.36 11.53 -4.51
CA LEU A 70 -6.33 10.14 -4.97
C LEU A 70 -7.73 9.69 -5.38
N ALA A 71 -8.75 9.98 -4.56
CA ALA A 71 -10.14 9.66 -4.88
C ALA A 71 -10.64 10.39 -6.13
N ALA A 72 -10.26 11.67 -6.31
CA ALA A 72 -10.62 12.44 -7.49
C ALA A 72 -9.95 11.89 -8.75
N TRP A 73 -8.66 11.55 -8.68
CA TRP A 73 -7.93 10.95 -9.80
C TRP A 73 -8.53 9.61 -10.24
N LEU A 74 -8.87 8.72 -9.30
CA LEU A 74 -9.49 7.44 -9.63
C LEU A 74 -10.79 7.60 -10.45
N LYS A 75 -11.59 8.64 -10.16
CA LYS A 75 -12.82 8.94 -10.91
C LYS A 75 -12.58 9.42 -12.34
N THR A 76 -11.35 9.83 -12.67
CA THR A 76 -10.98 10.23 -14.04
C THR A 76 -10.65 9.03 -14.94
N LEU A 77 -10.47 7.84 -14.37
CA LEU A 77 -10.16 6.62 -15.11
C LEU A 77 -11.47 6.00 -15.64
N GLU A 78 -11.77 6.25 -16.91
CA GLU A 78 -13.05 5.85 -17.51
C GLU A 78 -13.11 4.38 -17.96
N ASP A 79 -11.99 3.76 -18.33
CA ASP A 79 -11.95 2.37 -18.78
C ASP A 79 -11.85 1.42 -17.57
N PRO A 80 -12.92 0.69 -17.20
CA PRO A 80 -12.93 -0.20 -16.04
C PRO A 80 -11.97 -1.39 -16.19
N LYS A 81 -11.39 -1.63 -17.37
CA LYS A 81 -10.37 -2.67 -17.55
C LYS A 81 -8.95 -2.13 -17.41
N GLN A 82 -8.78 -0.81 -17.35
CA GLN A 82 -7.48 -0.19 -17.21
C GLN A 82 -6.85 -0.60 -15.86
N PRO A 83 -5.68 -1.25 -15.86
CA PRO A 83 -4.97 -1.59 -14.64
C PRO A 83 -4.55 -0.34 -13.87
N ILE A 84 -4.57 -0.43 -12.54
CA ILE A 84 -4.14 0.62 -11.63
C ILE A 84 -3.00 0.07 -10.78
N ILE A 85 -1.82 0.68 -10.92
CA ILE A 85 -0.62 0.33 -10.15
C ILE A 85 -0.37 1.43 -9.12
N LEU A 86 -0.43 1.06 -7.84
CA LEU A 86 -0.24 1.96 -6.71
C LEU A 86 1.12 1.69 -6.08
N ILE A 87 2.05 2.63 -6.21
CA ILE A 87 3.38 2.53 -5.63
C ILE A 87 3.32 3.02 -4.20
N ILE A 88 3.70 2.16 -3.25
CA ILE A 88 3.51 2.38 -1.82
C ILE A 88 4.87 2.60 -1.14
N ASP A 89 5.05 3.84 -0.68
CA ASP A 89 6.10 4.29 0.22
C ASP A 89 5.56 5.45 1.08
N VAL A 90 4.68 5.12 2.02
CA VAL A 90 3.95 6.08 2.87
C VAL A 90 4.30 5.85 4.35
N PRO A 91 4.91 6.83 5.04
CA PRO A 91 5.44 6.66 6.40
C PRO A 91 4.37 6.65 7.49
N SER A 92 3.22 7.31 7.25
CA SER A 92 2.04 7.28 8.12
C SER A 92 0.91 8.09 7.50
N GLN A 93 -0.26 8.11 8.15
CA GLN A 93 -1.20 9.22 8.01
C GLN A 93 -0.59 10.53 8.56
N ALA A 94 -1.12 11.67 8.11
CA ALA A 94 -0.71 12.97 8.65
C ALA A 94 -1.23 13.13 10.09
N TYR A 95 -0.33 13.29 11.06
CA TYR A 95 -0.70 13.44 12.48
C TYR A 95 -0.70 14.90 12.91
N GLY A 96 -1.87 15.52 13.07
CA GLY A 96 -1.95 16.89 13.58
C GLY A 96 -3.35 17.34 13.97
N TYR A 97 -3.41 18.47 14.68
CA TYR A 97 -4.66 19.04 15.16
C TYR A 97 -5.60 19.45 14.02
N PHE A 98 -5.07 20.08 12.97
CA PHE A 98 -5.88 20.47 11.82
C PHE A 98 -6.40 19.25 11.07
N GLU A 99 -5.57 18.24 10.89
CA GLU A 99 -5.94 16.98 10.27
C GLU A 99 -7.12 16.32 11.01
N GLU A 100 -7.05 16.23 12.34
CA GLU A 100 -8.15 15.70 13.16
C GLU A 100 -9.39 16.60 13.13
N LEU A 101 -9.22 17.93 13.26
CA LEU A 101 -10.32 18.89 13.27
C LEU A 101 -11.13 18.85 11.97
N PHE A 102 -10.47 18.68 10.83
CA PHE A 102 -11.10 18.60 9.51
C PHE A 102 -11.49 17.17 9.12
N GLY A 103 -11.34 16.19 10.02
CA GLY A 103 -11.80 14.82 9.80
C GLY A 103 -10.93 14.03 8.83
N ILE A 104 -9.63 13.95 9.11
CA ILE A 104 -8.68 13.11 8.35
C ILE A 104 -9.19 11.67 8.19
N ASN A 105 -9.85 11.11 9.20
CA ASN A 105 -10.46 9.78 9.10
C ASN A 105 -11.51 9.68 7.97
N PHE A 106 -12.29 10.74 7.75
CA PHE A 106 -13.27 10.81 6.65
C PHE A 106 -12.58 10.99 5.29
N ALA A 107 -11.51 11.80 5.25
CA ALA A 107 -10.71 11.95 4.04
C ALA A 107 -10.08 10.62 3.62
N LEU A 108 -9.44 9.88 4.54
CA LEU A 108 -8.89 8.55 4.27
C LEU A 108 -9.99 7.56 3.85
N ALA A 109 -11.17 7.61 4.49
CA ALA A 109 -12.29 6.77 4.08
C ALA A 109 -12.76 7.06 2.64
N THR A 110 -12.59 8.30 2.15
CA THR A 110 -12.94 8.69 0.79
C THR A 110 -12.05 8.00 -0.24
N SER A 111 -10.73 7.94 -0.03
CA SER A 111 -9.82 7.19 -0.91
C SER A 111 -9.98 5.69 -0.79
N VAL A 112 -10.21 5.17 0.43
CA VAL A 112 -10.58 3.75 0.64
C VAL A 112 -11.80 3.39 -0.22
N ASN A 113 -12.85 4.21 -0.16
CA ASN A 113 -14.08 3.97 -0.93
C ASN A 113 -13.81 4.01 -2.43
N ALA A 114 -13.11 5.05 -2.92
CA ALA A 114 -12.81 5.19 -4.34
C ALA A 114 -11.96 4.03 -4.90
N LEU A 115 -10.97 3.54 -4.14
CA LEU A 115 -10.19 2.37 -4.53
C LEU A 115 -11.03 1.08 -4.53
N ALA A 116 -11.90 0.92 -3.53
CA ALA A 116 -12.80 -0.21 -3.46
C ALA A 116 -13.81 -0.20 -4.62
N GLU A 117 -14.39 0.96 -4.94
CA GLU A 117 -15.28 1.18 -6.09
C GLU A 117 -14.55 0.85 -7.40
N ALA A 118 -13.37 1.42 -7.65
CA ALA A 118 -12.59 1.13 -8.85
C ALA A 118 -12.36 -0.39 -9.03
N ARG A 119 -11.95 -1.09 -7.96
CA ARG A 119 -11.81 -2.56 -7.99
C ARG A 119 -13.13 -3.29 -8.26
N LEU A 120 -14.22 -2.85 -7.62
CA LEU A 120 -15.54 -3.48 -7.76
C LEU A 120 -16.20 -3.17 -9.11
N ASP A 121 -15.82 -2.08 -9.78
CA ASP A 121 -16.28 -1.70 -11.10
C ASP A 121 -15.53 -2.47 -12.19
N GLY A 122 -14.27 -2.83 -11.92
CA GLY A 122 -13.56 -3.84 -12.71
C GLY A 122 -12.06 -3.61 -12.85
N HIS A 123 -11.56 -2.47 -12.38
CA HIS A 123 -10.15 -2.14 -12.53
C HIS A 123 -9.29 -3.21 -11.83
N PRO A 124 -8.29 -3.78 -12.51
CA PRO A 124 -7.28 -4.60 -11.85
C PRO A 124 -6.39 -3.69 -11.00
N LEU A 125 -6.52 -3.74 -9.68
CA LEU A 125 -5.69 -2.95 -8.76
C LEU A 125 -4.52 -3.79 -8.23
N VAL A 126 -3.30 -3.27 -8.38
CA VAL A 126 -2.09 -3.86 -7.82
C VAL A 126 -1.37 -2.80 -6.98
N SER A 127 -1.06 -3.14 -5.74
CA SER A 127 -0.15 -2.35 -4.92
C SER A 127 1.26 -2.91 -4.99
N LEU A 128 2.23 -2.05 -5.20
CA LEU A 128 3.66 -2.36 -5.17
C LEU A 128 4.29 -1.66 -3.97
N ILE A 129 4.59 -2.42 -2.91
CA ILE A 129 5.28 -1.91 -1.73
C ILE A 129 6.78 -1.85 -2.02
N VAL A 130 7.31 -0.63 -2.06
CA VAL A 130 8.73 -0.37 -2.34
C VAL A 130 9.48 0.18 -1.12
N GLY A 131 8.75 0.67 -0.11
CA GLY A 131 9.29 1.21 1.13
C GLY A 131 8.29 1.06 2.27
N ASN A 132 7.93 2.18 2.91
CA ASN A 132 7.00 2.17 4.05
C ASN A 132 5.55 1.91 3.60
N ALA A 133 4.82 1.09 4.36
CA ALA A 133 3.39 0.88 4.17
C ALA A 133 2.69 0.86 5.54
N ILE A 134 2.46 2.05 6.09
CA ILE A 134 2.15 2.21 7.52
C ILE A 134 0.69 2.65 7.75
N SER A 135 -0.01 1.94 8.64
CA SER A 135 -1.25 2.36 9.30
C SER A 135 -2.39 2.80 8.34
N GLY A 136 -3.09 3.87 8.70
CA GLY A 136 -4.18 4.47 7.92
C GLY A 136 -3.75 4.91 6.53
N ALA A 137 -2.47 5.28 6.33
CA ALA A 137 -1.97 5.61 5.01
C ALA A 137 -2.03 4.40 4.08
N PHE A 138 -1.47 3.25 4.46
CA PHE A 138 -1.54 2.06 3.62
C PHE A 138 -2.97 1.54 3.45
N LEU A 139 -3.82 1.69 4.47
CA LEU A 139 -5.26 1.41 4.35
C LEU A 139 -5.91 2.22 3.23
N ALA A 140 -5.60 3.51 3.18
CA ALA A 140 -6.19 4.48 2.27
C ALA A 140 -5.60 4.46 0.85
N THR A 141 -4.44 3.84 0.65
CA THR A 141 -3.71 3.93 -0.63
C THR A 141 -3.43 2.61 -1.29
N GLY A 142 -3.43 1.47 -0.57
CA GLY A 142 -3.02 0.19 -1.16
C GLY A 142 -3.74 -1.06 -0.66
N LEU A 143 -4.29 -1.06 0.55
CA LEU A 143 -4.97 -2.26 1.08
C LEU A 143 -6.27 -2.62 0.34
N GLN A 144 -6.74 -1.82 -0.60
CA GLN A 144 -7.87 -2.15 -1.46
C GLN A 144 -7.50 -2.94 -2.72
N SER A 145 -6.21 -3.18 -3.00
CA SER A 145 -5.78 -3.82 -4.25
C SER A 145 -6.13 -5.31 -4.36
N ASN A 146 -6.42 -5.80 -5.56
CA ASN A 146 -6.62 -7.24 -5.80
C ASN A 146 -5.36 -8.04 -5.43
N ARG A 147 -4.19 -7.49 -5.77
CA ARG A 147 -2.87 -8.07 -5.45
C ARG A 147 -1.96 -7.05 -4.78
N ILE A 148 -1.15 -7.52 -3.85
CA ILE A 148 -0.12 -6.73 -3.18
C ILE A 148 1.21 -7.42 -3.45
N LEU A 149 2.11 -6.72 -4.13
CA LEU A 149 3.48 -7.14 -4.36
C LEU A 149 4.39 -6.34 -3.44
N MET A 150 5.53 -6.93 -3.08
CA MET A 150 6.46 -6.31 -2.13
C MET A 150 7.90 -6.58 -2.55
N LEU A 151 8.75 -5.56 -2.59
CA LEU A 151 10.19 -5.77 -2.78
C LEU A 151 10.79 -6.50 -1.58
N ASP A 152 11.69 -7.46 -1.81
CA ASP A 152 12.52 -8.05 -0.75
C ASP A 152 13.65 -7.09 -0.39
N SER A 153 13.33 -6.12 0.47
CA SER A 153 14.27 -5.09 0.90
C SER A 153 14.07 -4.79 2.39
N ASP A 154 15.18 -4.59 3.11
CA ASP A 154 15.15 -4.20 4.53
C ASP A 154 14.57 -2.77 4.72
N ALA A 155 14.46 -1.99 3.64
CA ALA A 155 13.76 -0.70 3.65
C ALA A 155 12.23 -0.84 3.71
N VAL A 156 11.68 -2.02 3.42
CA VAL A 156 10.24 -2.26 3.45
C VAL A 156 9.76 -2.53 4.87
N GLN A 157 8.85 -1.68 5.35
CA GLN A 157 8.22 -1.79 6.65
C GLN A 157 6.70 -1.75 6.50
N VAL A 158 6.02 -2.72 7.12
CA VAL A 158 4.55 -2.81 7.09
C VAL A 158 4.05 -2.95 8.52
N GLN A 159 3.35 -1.95 9.03
CA GLN A 159 2.97 -1.89 10.44
C GLN A 159 1.75 -1.00 10.70
N VAL A 160 1.11 -1.19 11.86
CA VAL A 160 -0.05 -0.37 12.29
C VAL A 160 0.37 0.98 12.87
N MET A 161 1.56 1.08 13.45
CA MET A 161 2.09 2.30 14.05
C MET A 161 3.62 2.20 14.21
N SER A 162 4.29 3.32 14.43
CA SER A 162 5.73 3.33 14.69
C SER A 162 6.09 2.61 16.01
N LYS A 163 7.30 2.02 16.08
CA LYS A 163 7.82 1.38 17.31
C LYS A 163 7.70 2.29 18.53
N LYS A 164 8.03 3.58 18.38
CA LYS A 164 7.95 4.58 19.46
C LYS A 164 6.51 4.80 19.94
N ALA A 165 5.54 4.84 19.03
CA ALA A 165 4.13 4.95 19.38
C ALA A 165 3.63 3.68 20.08
N ALA A 166 3.96 2.50 19.54
CA ALA A 166 3.61 1.21 20.13
C ALA A 166 4.15 1.07 21.56
N ALA A 167 5.42 1.42 21.78
CA ALA A 167 6.07 1.36 23.10
C ALA A 167 5.35 2.24 24.11
N ARG A 168 5.06 3.49 23.72
CA ARG A 168 4.34 4.45 24.56
C ARG A 168 2.93 3.98 24.92
N ILE A 169 2.17 3.49 23.95
CA ILE A 169 0.76 3.09 24.15
C ILE A 169 0.66 1.81 24.98
N THR A 170 1.51 0.82 24.68
CA THR A 170 1.50 -0.48 25.38
C THR A 170 2.22 -0.45 26.71
N GLN A 171 2.85 0.67 27.07
CA GLN A 171 3.69 0.84 28.27
C GLN A 171 4.81 -0.20 28.34
N ARG A 172 5.47 -0.43 27.20
CA ARG A 172 6.61 -1.35 27.06
C ARG A 172 7.83 -0.64 26.53
N SER A 173 9.01 -1.19 26.80
CA SER A 173 10.23 -0.73 26.14
C SER A 173 10.26 -1.17 24.67
N ILE A 174 11.11 -0.53 23.86
CA ILE A 174 11.26 -0.93 22.45
C ILE A 174 11.87 -2.35 22.38
N GLU A 175 12.79 -2.67 23.28
CA GLU A 175 13.43 -3.97 23.39
C GLU A 175 12.41 -5.08 23.72
N GLU A 176 11.43 -4.80 24.60
CA GLU A 176 10.33 -5.73 24.89
C GLU A 176 9.43 -5.96 23.67
N LEU A 177 9.19 -4.93 22.85
CA LEU A 177 8.43 -5.06 21.61
C LEU A 177 9.19 -5.85 20.55
N ASP A 178 10.50 -5.62 20.41
CA ASP A 178 11.34 -6.35 19.47
C ASP A 178 11.40 -7.84 19.85
N LYS A 179 11.56 -8.14 21.14
CA LYS A 179 11.50 -9.52 21.64
C LYS A 179 10.14 -10.18 21.41
N ALA A 180 9.04 -9.44 21.56
CA ALA A 180 7.72 -9.96 21.26
C ALA A 180 7.54 -10.26 19.76
N ALA A 181 8.06 -9.38 18.90
CA ALA A 181 8.00 -9.52 17.44
C ALA A 181 8.71 -10.78 16.91
N GLU A 182 9.74 -11.27 17.59
CA GLU A 182 10.42 -12.54 17.22
C GLU A 182 9.49 -13.76 17.23
N SER A 183 8.48 -13.75 18.12
CA SER A 183 7.56 -14.89 18.32
C SER A 183 6.16 -14.64 17.79
N ILE A 184 5.78 -13.37 17.58
CA ILE A 184 4.45 -12.96 17.14
C ILE A 184 4.60 -12.13 15.85
N PRO A 185 4.52 -12.77 14.66
CA PRO A 185 4.71 -12.07 13.38
C PRO A 185 3.78 -10.87 13.17
N ALA A 186 2.57 -10.90 13.76
CA ALA A 186 1.62 -9.80 13.69
C ALA A 186 2.05 -8.54 14.48
N MET A 187 3.06 -8.66 15.35
CA MET A 187 3.64 -7.54 16.11
C MET A 187 4.97 -7.06 15.50
N ALA A 188 5.49 -7.75 14.50
CA ALA A 188 6.71 -7.36 13.82
C ALA A 188 6.48 -6.16 12.90
N PHE A 189 7.59 -5.48 12.58
CA PHE A 189 7.59 -4.22 11.84
C PHE A 189 8.17 -4.38 10.42
N ASP A 190 8.87 -5.48 10.15
CA ASP A 190 9.53 -5.75 8.89
C ASP A 190 8.61 -6.41 7.85
N GLY A 191 8.90 -6.18 6.56
CA GLY A 191 8.13 -6.76 5.46
C GLY A 191 8.11 -8.30 5.45
N ARG A 192 9.22 -8.96 5.82
CA ARG A 192 9.29 -10.44 5.77
C ARG A 192 8.32 -11.08 6.76
N SER A 193 8.22 -10.53 7.97
CA SER A 193 7.21 -10.95 8.94
C SER A 193 5.79 -10.72 8.41
N PHE A 194 5.53 -9.59 7.73
CA PHE A 194 4.23 -9.32 7.11
C PHE A 194 3.85 -10.32 6.01
N VAL A 195 4.81 -10.82 5.23
CA VAL A 195 4.59 -11.89 4.23
C VAL A 195 4.01 -13.14 4.89
N THR A 196 4.50 -13.51 6.08
CA THR A 196 4.00 -14.68 6.82
C THR A 196 2.53 -14.55 7.26
N LEU A 197 1.95 -13.34 7.21
CA LEU A 197 0.53 -13.12 7.46
C LEU A 197 -0.34 -13.46 6.25
N GLY A 198 0.23 -13.78 5.08
CA GLY A 198 -0.49 -14.26 3.90
C GLY A 198 -1.28 -13.20 3.12
N ALA A 199 -0.98 -11.91 3.33
CA ALA A 199 -1.60 -10.82 2.56
C ALA A 199 -0.83 -10.45 1.28
N ILE A 200 0.46 -10.78 1.22
CA ILE A 200 1.33 -10.52 0.06
C ILE A 200 1.14 -11.63 -0.98
N HIS A 201 0.91 -11.24 -2.23
CA HIS A 201 0.76 -12.16 -3.35
C HIS A 201 2.11 -12.65 -3.87
N GLU A 202 3.06 -11.73 -4.05
CA GLU A 202 4.41 -12.04 -4.53
C GLU A 202 5.44 -11.15 -3.81
N VAL A 203 6.53 -11.77 -3.40
CA VAL A 203 7.74 -11.06 -2.95
C VAL A 203 8.70 -11.00 -4.13
N ILE A 204 9.11 -9.79 -4.51
CA ILE A 204 9.96 -9.53 -5.66
C ILE A 204 11.42 -9.47 -5.20
N THR A 205 12.20 -10.49 -5.56
CA THR A 205 13.63 -10.57 -5.25
C THR A 205 14.53 -9.95 -6.32
N ASP A 206 14.01 -9.80 -7.55
CA ASP A 206 14.67 -9.09 -8.66
C ASP A 206 14.11 -7.67 -8.72
N ASP A 207 14.78 -6.75 -8.02
CA ASP A 207 14.42 -5.32 -7.94
C ASP A 207 14.88 -4.51 -9.17
N SER A 208 15.31 -5.17 -10.24
CA SER A 208 15.48 -4.50 -11.52
C SER A 208 14.12 -4.05 -12.07
N THR A 209 14.09 -2.99 -12.88
CA THR A 209 12.87 -2.53 -13.56
C THR A 209 12.19 -3.66 -14.33
N THR A 210 12.97 -4.51 -15.01
CA THR A 210 12.45 -5.68 -15.74
C THR A 210 11.89 -6.74 -14.80
N GLY A 211 12.54 -7.00 -13.66
CA GLY A 211 12.04 -7.91 -12.63
C GLY A 211 10.68 -7.49 -12.08
N VAL A 212 10.57 -6.21 -11.71
CA VAL A 212 9.33 -5.60 -11.20
C VAL A 212 8.22 -5.60 -12.25
N ILE A 213 8.50 -5.22 -13.50
CA ILE A 213 7.51 -5.26 -14.59
C ILE A 213 6.98 -6.68 -14.78
N ARG A 214 7.85 -7.70 -14.80
CA ARG A 214 7.43 -9.10 -14.93
C ARG A 214 6.55 -9.55 -13.76
N ALA A 215 6.82 -9.09 -12.54
CA ALA A 215 5.99 -9.38 -11.38
C ALA A 215 4.60 -8.72 -11.48
N LEU A 216 4.55 -7.46 -11.93
CA LEU A 216 3.29 -6.75 -12.20
C LEU A 216 2.47 -7.47 -13.27
N GLU A 217 3.09 -7.94 -14.37
CA GLU A 217 2.40 -8.70 -15.42
C GLU A 217 1.81 -10.02 -14.93
N ARG A 218 2.55 -10.77 -14.10
CA ARG A 218 2.05 -11.99 -13.45
C ARG A 218 0.88 -11.68 -12.54
N ALA A 219 1.01 -10.66 -11.69
CA ALA A 219 -0.04 -10.26 -10.76
C ALA A 219 -1.32 -9.86 -11.50
N LEU A 220 -1.21 -9.10 -12.59
CA LEU A 220 -2.36 -8.74 -13.42
C LEU A 220 -3.01 -9.95 -14.10
N SER A 221 -2.21 -10.89 -14.59
CA SER A 221 -2.72 -12.12 -15.21
C SER A 221 -3.44 -13.03 -14.21
N ASP A 222 -3.07 -12.98 -12.93
CA ASP A 222 -3.70 -13.74 -11.84
C ASP A 222 -5.03 -13.14 -11.34
N ILE A 223 -5.27 -11.84 -11.59
CA ILE A 223 -6.52 -11.17 -11.17
C ILE A 223 -7.69 -11.70 -12.02
N SER A 224 -8.42 -12.63 -11.43
CA SER A 224 -9.61 -13.27 -12.02
C SER A 224 -10.92 -12.85 -11.36
N ASP A 225 -10.86 -12.24 -10.18
CA ASP A 225 -12.03 -11.69 -9.49
C ASP A 225 -11.76 -10.30 -8.88
N LYS A 226 -12.86 -9.62 -8.54
CA LYS A 226 -12.86 -8.28 -7.94
C LYS A 226 -12.69 -8.32 -6.41
N LYS A 227 -12.57 -9.50 -5.81
CA LYS A 227 -12.52 -9.69 -4.36
C LYS A 227 -11.07 -9.69 -3.88
N ILE A 228 -10.91 -9.60 -2.56
CA ILE A 228 -9.60 -9.68 -1.89
C ILE A 228 -9.45 -11.01 -1.11
N VAL A 229 -10.24 -12.02 -1.49
CA VAL A 229 -10.31 -13.32 -0.80
C VAL A 229 -9.02 -14.13 -0.94
N SER A 230 -8.22 -13.85 -1.97
CA SER A 230 -6.88 -14.43 -2.18
C SER A 230 -5.97 -14.28 -0.95
N ARG A 231 -6.16 -13.22 -0.15
CA ARG A 231 -5.43 -12.96 1.11
C ARG A 231 -5.79 -13.91 2.26
N LEU A 232 -6.70 -14.85 2.02
CA LEU A 232 -7.06 -15.94 2.92
C LEU A 232 -6.67 -17.31 2.34
N GLN A 233 -6.26 -17.37 1.07
CA GLN A 233 -6.05 -18.62 0.34
C GLN A 233 -4.57 -19.04 0.28
N SER A 234 -3.63 -18.15 0.59
CA SER A 234 -2.20 -18.49 0.60
C SER A 234 -1.86 -19.52 1.70
N ALA A 235 -0.79 -20.27 1.49
CA ALA A 235 -0.32 -21.27 2.46
C ALA A 235 0.00 -20.65 3.83
N GLU A 236 0.52 -19.42 3.83
CA GLU A 236 0.77 -18.60 5.00
C GLU A 236 -0.54 -18.25 5.70
N ALA A 237 -1.53 -17.74 4.96
CA ALA A 237 -2.83 -17.36 5.52
C ALA A 237 -3.58 -18.55 6.14
N GLN A 238 -3.49 -19.73 5.54
CA GLN A 238 -4.08 -20.96 6.11
C GLN A 238 -3.52 -21.29 7.49
N LYS A 239 -2.28 -20.88 7.79
CA LYS A 239 -1.65 -21.06 9.11
C LYS A 239 -1.92 -19.88 10.04
N THR A 240 -1.58 -18.66 9.60
CA THR A 240 -1.56 -17.47 10.47
C THR A 240 -2.92 -16.78 10.58
N ARG A 241 -3.83 -17.03 9.63
CA ARG A 241 -5.20 -16.51 9.60
C ARG A 241 -6.27 -17.59 9.77
N ALA A 242 -5.91 -18.77 10.28
CA ALA A 242 -6.84 -19.89 10.48
C ALA A 242 -8.13 -19.46 11.22
N GLN A 243 -8.01 -18.66 12.28
CA GLN A 243 -9.16 -18.14 13.03
C GLN A 243 -10.03 -17.18 12.19
N SER A 244 -9.41 -16.34 11.37
CA SER A 244 -10.14 -15.45 10.46
C SER A 244 -10.93 -16.23 9.41
N ILE A 245 -10.42 -17.38 8.97
CA ILE A 245 -11.10 -18.28 8.02
C ILE A 245 -12.25 -19.00 8.74
N LEU A 246 -11.99 -19.55 9.92
CA LEU A 246 -13.00 -20.24 10.73
C LEU A 246 -14.20 -19.36 11.06
N ILE A 247 -13.96 -18.11 11.50
CA ILE A 247 -15.04 -17.16 11.80
C ILE A 247 -15.91 -16.91 10.56
N ARG A 248 -15.33 -16.78 9.37
CA ARG A 248 -16.10 -16.58 8.13
C ARG A 248 -16.95 -17.80 7.78
N SER A 249 -16.42 -19.01 7.95
CA SER A 249 -17.21 -20.24 7.77
C SER A 249 -18.37 -20.26 8.74
N ALA A 250 -18.10 -20.05 10.04
CA ALA A 250 -19.13 -20.09 11.07
C ALA A 250 -20.23 -19.04 10.87
N VAL A 251 -19.89 -17.84 10.38
CA VAL A 251 -20.86 -16.81 10.02
C VAL A 251 -21.70 -17.25 8.82
N ASN A 252 -21.08 -17.78 7.76
CA ASN A 252 -21.82 -18.25 6.57
C ASN A 252 -22.72 -19.45 6.87
N ASP A 253 -22.31 -20.35 7.76
CA ASP A 253 -23.09 -21.53 8.15
C ASP A 253 -24.33 -21.17 8.99
N GLN A 254 -24.33 -19.99 9.62
CA GLN A 254 -25.41 -19.48 10.48
C GLN A 254 -26.26 -18.37 9.84
N TRP A 255 -25.92 -17.91 8.64
CA TRP A 255 -26.62 -16.84 7.92
C TRP A 255 -27.79 -17.38 7.10
#